data_AF-A0A3E1D572-F1
#
_entry.id   AF-A0A3E1D572-F1
#
_cell.length_a   1.000
_cell.length_b   1.000
_cell.length_c   1.000
_cell.angle_alpha   90.00
_cell.angle_beta   90.00
_cell.angle_gamma   90.00
#
_symmetry.space_group_name_H-M   'P 1'
#
loop_
_entity.id
_entity.type
_entity.pdbx_description
1 polymer ?
#
loop_
_entity_poly.entity_id
_entity_poly.type
_entity_poly.pdbx_seq_one_letter_code
_entity_poly.pdbx_strand_id
1 'polypeptide(L)'
;MQRQSIPSRSFWIIIIAGFVTGMGNGSVFGAALMCWMGRGGFEDWGGIGAASYIPTTFNGFMSFWMLAFGFVFCLMLALGLKRHDAIENARHV
;
A
#
# COMPACT_ATOMS: atom_id res chain seq x y z
N MET A 1 -34.73 -3.23 4.34
CA MET A 1 -33.49 -2.89 3.60
C MET A 1 -32.34 -3.68 4.23
N GLN A 2 -31.67 -4.57 3.52
CA GLN A 2 -30.45 -5.21 4.03
C GLN A 2 -29.37 -4.13 4.19
N ARG A 3 -28.84 -3.95 5.41
CA ARG A 3 -27.67 -3.08 5.62
C ARG A 3 -26.48 -3.75 4.93
N GLN A 4 -25.86 -3.05 3.99
CA GLN A 4 -24.58 -3.46 3.42
C GLN A 4 -23.53 -3.56 4.54
N SER A 5 -22.64 -4.55 4.45
CA SER A 5 -21.54 -4.70 5.41
C SER A 5 -20.61 -3.49 5.37
N ILE A 6 -19.95 -3.19 6.49
CA ILE A 6 -18.98 -2.08 6.57
C ILE A 6 -17.92 -2.18 5.45
N PRO A 7 -17.28 -3.34 5.16
CA PRO A 7 -16.33 -3.45 4.06
C PRO A 7 -16.91 -3.07 2.69
N SER A 8 -18.17 -3.45 2.42
CA SER A 8 -18.82 -3.15 1.14
C SER A 8 -19.03 -1.64 0.96
N ARG A 9 -19.41 -0.94 2.03
CA ARG A 9 -19.62 0.51 2.02
C ARG A 9 -18.30 1.28 1.97
N SER A 10 -17.25 0.72 2.54
CA SER A 10 -15.92 1.32 2.62
C SER A 10 -14.98 0.91 1.49
N PHE A 11 -15.46 0.24 0.44
CA PHE A 11 -14.62 -0.31 -0.64
C PHE A 11 -13.59 0.70 -1.20
N TRP A 12 -14.04 1.88 -1.62
CA TRP A 12 -13.14 2.90 -2.14
C TRP A 12 -12.20 3.49 -1.09
N ILE A 13 -12.67 3.59 0.15
CA ILE A 13 -11.85 4.07 1.28
C ILE A 13 -10.73 3.08 1.58
N ILE A 14 -11.01 1.77 1.55
CA ILE A 14 -10.02 0.72 1.71
C ILE A 14 -8.92 0.87 0.65
N ILE A 15 -9.30 1.05 -0.61
CA ILE A 15 -8.35 1.19 -1.71
C ILE A 15 -7.53 2.48 -1.56
N ILE A 16 -8.18 3.64 -1.42
CA ILE A 16 -7.50 4.93 -1.40
C ILE A 16 -6.63 5.05 -0.14
N ALA A 17 -7.18 4.79 1.05
CA ALA A 17 -6.41 4.90 2.29
C ALA A 17 -5.31 3.82 2.34
N GLY A 18 -5.61 2.60 1.90
CA GLY A 18 -4.65 1.51 1.87
C GLY A 18 -3.47 1.81 0.95
N PHE A 19 -3.73 2.23 -0.29
CA PHE A 19 -2.65 2.58 -1.22
C PHE A 19 -1.92 3.85 -0.80
N VAL A 20 -2.59 4.93 -0.40
CA VAL A 20 -1.91 6.18 -0.01
C VAL A 20 -0.99 5.94 1.18
N THR A 21 -1.49 5.29 2.24
CA THR A 21 -0.67 4.99 3.41
C THR A 21 0.40 3.95 3.09
N GLY A 22 0.06 2.86 2.41
CA GLY A 22 1.01 1.81 2.09
C GLY A 22 2.11 2.27 1.14
N MET A 23 1.78 2.96 0.05
CA MET A 23 2.75 3.52 -0.88
C MET A 23 3.64 4.56 -0.21
N GLY A 24 3.08 5.43 0.65
CA GLY A 24 3.87 6.40 1.42
C GLY A 24 4.91 5.73 2.34
N ASN A 25 4.54 4.64 3.02
CA ASN A 25 5.50 3.88 3.82
C ASN A 25 6.50 3.10 2.96
N GLY A 26 6.04 2.53 1.85
CA GLY A 26 6.88 1.76 0.93
C GLY A 26 7.96 2.60 0.25
N SER A 27 7.69 3.88 -0.05
CA SER A 27 8.70 4.79 -0.61
C SER A 27 9.79 5.12 0.41
N VAL A 28 9.42 5.41 1.66
CA VAL A 28 10.38 5.65 2.76
C VAL A 28 11.25 4.42 2.99
N PHE A 29 10.63 3.24 3.05
CA PHE A 29 11.34 1.96 3.19
C PHE A 29 12.31 1.71 2.04
N GLY A 30 11.85 1.85 0.80
CA GLY A 30 12.66 1.63 -0.39
C GLY A 30 13.84 2.60 -0.47
N ALA A 31 13.60 3.89 -0.23
CA ALA A 31 14.64 4.91 -0.23
C ALA A 31 15.69 4.65 0.86
N ALA A 32 15.24 4.32 2.09
CA ALA A 32 16.15 4.04 3.19
C ALA A 32 17.06 2.84 2.90
N LEU A 33 16.53 1.75 2.36
CA LEU A 33 17.32 0.58 1.97
C LEU A 33 18.31 0.91 0.86
N MET A 34 17.88 1.61 -0.19
CA MET A 34 18.77 1.93 -1.31
C MET A 34 19.89 2.88 -0.89
N CYS A 35 19.60 3.86 -0.04
CA CYS A 35 20.61 4.72 0.56
C CYS A 35 21.58 3.92 1.45
N TRP A 36 21.08 3.01 2.28
CA TRP A 36 21.92 2.17 3.15
C TRP A 36 22.81 1.22 2.35
N MET A 37 22.29 0.64 1.27
CA MET A 37 23.03 -0.26 0.38
C MET A 37 23.99 0.47 -0.56
N GLY A 38 24.05 1.81 -0.52
CA GLY A 38 24.87 2.61 -1.43
C GLY A 38 24.41 2.58 -2.90
N ARG A 39 23.15 2.19 -3.17
CA ARG A 39 22.57 2.07 -4.53
C ARG A 39 21.74 3.29 -4.95
N GLY A 40 22.02 4.46 -4.36
CA GLY A 40 21.34 5.73 -4.62
C GLY A 40 21.93 6.59 -5.75
N GLY A 41 22.75 6.01 -6.63
CA GLY A 41 23.41 6.77 -7.71
C GLY A 41 22.42 7.33 -8.73
N PHE A 42 22.69 8.54 -9.23
CA PHE A 42 21.86 9.19 -10.27
C PHE A 42 21.83 8.42 -11.60
N GLU A 43 22.91 7.69 -11.92
CA GLU A 43 23.04 6.91 -13.16
C GLU A 43 22.02 5.75 -13.22
N ASP A 44 21.76 5.10 -12.09
CA ASP A 44 20.77 4.02 -11.94
C ASP A 44 19.44 4.52 -11.36
N TRP A 45 19.17 5.82 -11.44
CA TRP A 45 17.98 6.40 -10.79
C TRP A 45 16.68 5.83 -11.35
N GLY A 46 16.59 5.66 -12.67
CA GLY A 46 15.42 5.05 -13.34
C GLY A 46 14.12 5.85 -13.19
N GLY A 47 14.15 7.17 -12.99
CA GLY A 47 12.97 7.97 -12.66
C GLY A 47 12.02 8.34 -13.80
N ILE A 48 12.24 7.84 -15.03
CA ILE A 48 11.49 8.29 -16.22
C ILE A 48 10.73 7.13 -16.85
N GLY A 49 9.42 7.32 -17.07
CA GLY A 49 8.56 6.40 -17.82
C GLY A 49 8.57 4.98 -17.24
N ALA A 50 8.75 3.99 -18.11
CA ALA A 50 8.76 2.58 -17.71
C ALA A 50 9.98 2.19 -16.86
N ALA A 51 11.08 2.97 -16.90
CA ALA A 51 12.26 2.72 -16.08
C ALA A 51 11.98 2.81 -14.58
N SER A 52 10.94 3.58 -14.21
CA SER A 52 10.44 3.74 -12.84
C SER A 52 9.85 2.48 -12.23
N TYR A 53 9.72 1.40 -13.01
CA TYR A 53 9.18 0.12 -12.58
C TYR A 53 10.18 -1.03 -12.76
N ILE A 54 11.43 -0.75 -13.16
CA ILE A 54 12.49 -1.74 -13.28
C ILE A 54 13.11 -1.98 -11.90
N PRO A 55 12.92 -3.13 -11.23
CA PRO A 55 13.27 -3.29 -9.81
C PRO A 55 14.77 -3.17 -9.48
N THR A 56 15.64 -3.19 -10.49
CA THR A 56 17.08 -3.04 -10.33
C THR A 56 17.55 -1.58 -10.26
N THR A 57 16.70 -0.62 -10.65
CA THR A 57 16.98 0.83 -10.54
C THR A 57 16.55 1.35 -9.17
N PHE A 58 17.06 2.51 -8.77
CA PHE A 58 16.68 3.16 -7.51
C PHE A 58 15.16 3.38 -7.43
N ASN A 59 14.60 4.07 -8.43
CA ASN A 59 13.18 4.39 -8.46
C ASN A 59 12.32 3.14 -8.67
N GLY A 60 12.77 2.17 -9.47
CA GLY A 60 12.02 0.93 -9.67
C GLY A 60 11.98 0.03 -8.43
N PHE A 61 13.06 -0.05 -7.66
CA PHE A 61 13.05 -0.70 -6.36
C PHE A 61 12.06 -0.02 -5.40
N MET A 62 12.08 1.31 -5.32
CA MET A 62 11.11 2.06 -4.52
C MET A 62 9.68 1.83 -4.98
N SER A 63 9.39 1.95 -6.27
CA SER A 63 8.05 1.73 -6.85
C SER A 63 7.53 0.33 -6.55
N PHE A 64 8.39 -0.69 -6.61
CA PHE A 64 8.02 -2.04 -6.21
C PHE A 64 7.53 -2.09 -4.76
N TRP A 65 8.30 -1.53 -3.82
CA TRP A 65 7.91 -1.52 -2.40
C TRP A 65 6.69 -0.65 -2.12
N MET A 66 6.53 0.47 -2.84
CA MET A 66 5.33 1.29 -2.78
C MET A 66 4.08 0.47 -3.13
N LEU A 67 4.10 -0.25 -4.25
CA LEU A 67 2.97 -1.08 -4.68
C LEU A 67 2.72 -2.25 -3.72
N ALA A 68 3.79 -2.94 -3.29
CA ALA A 68 3.70 -4.06 -2.36
C ALA A 68 3.06 -3.61 -1.03
N PHE A 69 3.54 -2.52 -0.44
CA PHE A 69 3.00 -2.00 0.82
C PHE A 69 1.58 -1.47 0.62
N GLY A 70 1.29 -0.79 -0.50
CA GLY A 70 -0.07 -0.36 -0.84
C GLY A 70 -1.07 -1.52 -0.84
N PHE A 71 -0.71 -2.64 -1.46
CA PHE A 71 -1.53 -3.85 -1.46
C PHE A 71 -1.70 -4.45 -0.06
N VAL A 72 -0.62 -4.56 0.72
CA VAL A 72 -0.67 -5.08 2.10
C VAL A 72 -1.58 -4.21 2.98
N PHE A 73 -1.51 -2.89 2.88
CA PHE A 73 -2.37 -1.99 3.66
C PHE A 73 -3.84 -2.07 3.23
N CYS A 74 -4.13 -2.23 1.93
CA CYS A 74 -5.49 -2.53 1.46
C CYS A 74 -6.04 -3.82 2.10
N LEU A 75 -5.23 -4.89 2.13
CA LEU A 75 -5.62 -6.15 2.76
C LEU A 75 -5.86 -5.98 4.26
N MET A 76 -4.97 -5.27 4.96
CA MET A 76 -5.14 -5.00 6.39
C MET A 76 -6.44 -4.24 6.69
N LEU A 77 -6.76 -3.20 5.91
CA LEU A 77 -8.01 -2.46 6.06
C LEU A 77 -9.23 -3.32 5.75
N ALA A 78 -9.20 -4.11 4.67
CA ALA A 78 -10.30 -5.01 4.32
C ALA A 78 -10.56 -6.04 5.43
N LEU A 79 -9.50 -6.66 5.97
CA LEU A 79 -9.60 -7.62 7.07
C LEU A 79 -10.06 -6.96 8.38
N GLY A 80 -9.50 -5.79 8.71
CA GLY A 80 -9.84 -5.04 9.91
C GLY A 80 -11.32 -4.63 9.91
N LEU A 81 -11.81 -4.07 8.81
CA LEU A 81 -13.22 -3.68 8.68
C LEU A 81 -14.16 -4.88 8.67
N LYS A 82 -13.75 -6.02 8.09
CA LYS A 82 -14.55 -7.26 8.14
C LYS A 82 -14.71 -7.76 9.58
N ARG A 83 -13.63 -7.72 10.38
CA ARG A 83 -13.68 -8.09 11.80
C ARG A 83 -14.53 -7.10 12.60
N HIS A 84 -14.40 -5.81 12.32
CA HIS A 84 -15.20 -4.77 12.95
C HIS A 84 -16.70 -4.93 12.67
N ASP A 85 -17.07 -5.25 11.42
CA ASP A 85 -18.45 -5.52 11.02
C ASP A 85 -19.06 -6.70 11.80
N ALA A 86 -18.30 -7.79 11.97
CA ALA A 86 -18.74 -8.94 12.74
C ALA A 86 -18.97 -8.60 14.23
N ILE A 87 -18.09 -7.80 14.83
CA ILE A 87 -18.22 -7.36 16.24
C ILE A 87 -19.42 -6.44 16.42
N GLU A 88 -19.61 -5.46 15.53
CA GLU A 88 -20.76 -4.57 15.58
C GLU A 88 -22.06 -5.34 15.44
N ASN A 89 -22.16 -6.22 14.44
CA ASN A 89 -23.36 -7.03 14.25
C ASN A 89 -23.65 -7.91 15.47
N ALA A 90 -22.65 -8.50 16.13
CA ALA A 90 -22.83 -9.32 17.33
C ALA A 90 -23.28 -8.52 18.58
N ARG A 91 -23.00 -7.21 18.65
CA ARG A 91 -23.44 -6.34 19.76
C ARG A 91 -24.89 -5.88 19.65
N HIS A 92 -25.43 -5.89 18.44
CA HIS A 92 -26.80 -5.44 18.15
C HIS A 92 -27.79 -6.62 17.98
N VAL A 93 -27.40 -7.84 18.38
CA VAL A 93 -28.29 -9.02 18.56
C VAL A 93 -28.67 -9.15 20.02
#